data_AF-A0A9D6UYT2-F1
#
_entry.id   AF-A0A9D6UYT2-F1
#
_cell.length_a   1.000
_cell.length_b   1.000
_cell.length_c   1.000
_cell.angle_alpha   90.00
_cell.angle_beta   90.00
_cell.angle_gamma   90.00
#
_symmetry.space_group_name_H-M   'P 1'
#
loop_
_entity.id
_entity.type
_entity.pdbx_description
1 polymer ?
#
loop_
_entity_poly.entity_id
_entity_poly.type
_entity_poly.pdbx_seq_one_letter_code
_entity_poly.pdbx_strand_id
1 'polypeptide(L)'
;MNEVLSKKAEKIASIVRCPACYGSLVISAPDISCTVCGSNYTFESNCPILMTPEDREHLNRFLATHASQTVPSANSRIRRWLFPPGPCYDPRRPERMARLWSRFDSSSVIVDVGAQSARLREDVVTVDLAPFAGVDVVGNAHRLPIGDNSVDLIINTGVLEHVEDADSVVAEFHRVLRPGGLVYTEIPFMQGYHPDPADFMRLTYSGLNRTFRQFHIEEMDVSSGPFSGLAWVVREVLASIFNGTGTFTWAWMMSGWLTFWLKYLDRWTVSKPFSHRVASSYYVIARKPES
;
A
#
# COMPACT_ATOMS: atom_id res chain seq x y z
N MET A 1 -14.84 -24.79 -6.21
CA MET A 1 -13.75 -23.80 -6.12
C MET A 1 -13.91 -22.85 -7.30
N ASN A 2 -14.09 -21.55 -7.08
CA ASN A 2 -14.38 -20.58 -8.15
C ASN A 2 -13.24 -20.56 -9.19
N GLU A 3 -13.58 -20.52 -10.49
CA GLU A 3 -12.61 -20.47 -11.60
C GLU A 3 -11.59 -19.32 -11.45
N VAL A 4 -12.04 -18.18 -10.93
CA VAL A 4 -11.20 -17.01 -10.63
C VAL A 4 -10.11 -17.33 -9.60
N LEU A 5 -10.44 -18.07 -8.54
CA LEU A 5 -9.47 -18.44 -7.49
C LEU A 5 -8.42 -19.43 -8.01
N SER A 6 -8.81 -20.34 -8.91
CA SER A 6 -7.87 -21.26 -9.58
C SER A 6 -6.86 -20.50 -10.43
N LYS A 7 -7.34 -19.60 -11.30
CA LYS A 7 -6.48 -18.76 -12.15
C LYS A 7 -5.54 -17.87 -11.35
N LYS A 8 -6.01 -17.36 -10.20
CA LYS A 8 -5.17 -16.56 -9.31
C LYS A 8 -4.06 -17.39 -8.64
N ALA A 9 -4.38 -18.59 -8.16
CA ALA A 9 -3.36 -19.50 -7.62
C ALA A 9 -2.29 -19.84 -8.67
N GLU A 10 -2.69 -20.05 -9.93
CA GLU A 10 -1.76 -20.25 -11.06
C GLU A 10 -0.87 -19.01 -11.29
N LYS A 11 -1.44 -17.80 -11.27
CA LYS A 11 -0.67 -16.54 -11.37
C LYS A 11 0.35 -16.43 -10.23
N ILE A 12 -0.07 -16.68 -8.99
CA ILE A 12 0.83 -16.65 -7.82
C ILE A 12 1.98 -17.64 -8.02
N ALA A 13 1.67 -18.90 -8.36
CA ALA A 13 2.70 -19.92 -8.60
C ALA A 13 3.66 -19.54 -9.73
N SER A 14 3.19 -18.84 -10.76
CA SER A 14 4.01 -18.42 -11.90
C SER A 14 5.04 -17.34 -11.55
N ILE A 15 4.70 -16.41 -10.64
CA ILE A 15 5.52 -15.24 -10.34
C ILE A 15 6.34 -15.36 -9.06
N VAL A 16 5.89 -16.16 -8.10
CA VAL A 16 6.52 -16.28 -6.79
C VAL A 16 7.92 -16.92 -6.91
N ARG A 17 8.90 -16.33 -6.23
CA ARG A 17 10.29 -16.80 -6.20
C ARG A 17 10.84 -16.80 -4.78
N CYS A 18 11.89 -17.58 -4.56
CA CYS A 18 12.59 -17.63 -3.30
C CYS A 18 13.15 -16.24 -2.94
N PRO A 19 12.80 -15.62 -1.81
CA PRO A 19 13.34 -14.32 -1.44
C PRO A 19 14.85 -14.35 -1.17
N ALA A 20 15.45 -15.51 -0.87
CA ALA A 20 16.89 -15.58 -0.60
C ALA A 20 17.77 -15.58 -1.87
N CYS A 21 17.29 -16.14 -2.98
CA CYS A 21 18.10 -16.31 -4.20
C CYS A 21 17.35 -16.08 -5.52
N TYR A 22 16.07 -15.74 -5.47
CA TYR A 22 15.15 -15.64 -6.61
C TYR A 22 14.98 -16.93 -7.45
N GLY A 23 15.44 -18.07 -6.93
CA GLY A 23 15.24 -19.39 -7.52
C GLY A 23 13.80 -19.90 -7.41
N SER A 24 13.52 -20.98 -8.15
CA SER A 24 12.22 -21.62 -8.19
C SER A 24 11.86 -22.29 -6.85
N LEU A 25 10.59 -22.15 -6.45
CA LEU A 25 10.02 -22.75 -5.25
C LEU A 25 9.16 -23.96 -5.60
N VAL A 26 9.28 -25.03 -4.81
CA VAL A 26 8.29 -26.11 -4.75
C VAL A 26 7.34 -25.77 -3.62
N ILE A 27 6.06 -25.59 -3.95
CA ILE A 27 5.01 -25.20 -3.01
C ILE A 27 4.11 -26.42 -2.78
N SER A 28 4.25 -27.05 -1.62
CA SER A 28 3.49 -28.24 -1.20
C SER A 28 3.05 -28.07 0.24
N ALA A 29 1.90 -27.43 0.47
CA ALA A 29 1.42 -27.11 1.82
C ALA A 29 1.52 -28.31 2.78
N PRO A 30 2.13 -28.16 3.97
CA PRO A 30 2.51 -26.89 4.61
C PRO A 30 3.92 -26.37 4.27
N ASP A 31 4.66 -27.08 3.42
CA ASP A 31 6.08 -26.81 3.17
C ASP A 31 6.30 -26.06 1.84
N ILE A 32 7.22 -25.11 1.87
CA ILE A 32 7.70 -24.41 0.68
C ILE A 32 9.21 -24.50 0.69
N SER A 33 9.81 -25.05 -0.37
CA SER A 33 11.26 -25.22 -0.43
C SER A 33 11.84 -24.65 -1.73
N CYS A 34 13.02 -24.04 -1.63
CA CYS A 34 13.74 -23.58 -2.79
C CYS A 34 14.58 -24.70 -3.41
N THR A 35 14.42 -24.89 -4.71
CA THR A 35 15.18 -25.87 -5.51
C THR A 35 16.63 -25.49 -5.74
N VAL A 36 17.01 -24.23 -5.48
CA VAL A 36 18.34 -23.68 -5.78
C VAL A 36 19.18 -23.56 -4.51
N CYS A 37 18.71 -22.81 -3.51
CA CYS A 37 19.47 -22.57 -2.27
C CYS A 37 19.04 -23.46 -1.10
N GLY A 38 18.00 -24.28 -1.25
CA GLY A 38 17.51 -25.17 -0.18
C GLY A 38 16.79 -24.46 0.97
N SER A 39 16.55 -23.14 0.89
CA SER A 39 15.79 -22.41 1.91
C SER A 39 14.36 -22.93 2.00
N ASN A 40 13.85 -23.03 3.24
CA ASN A 40 12.50 -23.49 3.53
C ASN A 40 11.65 -22.35 4.11
N TYR A 41 10.38 -22.34 3.74
CA TYR A 41 9.37 -21.39 4.15
C TYR A 41 8.08 -22.13 4.54
N THR A 42 7.19 -21.45 5.24
CA THR A 42 5.99 -22.06 5.83
C THR A 42 4.72 -21.37 5.35
N PHE A 43 3.59 -22.04 5.51
CA PHE A 43 2.28 -21.41 5.44
C PHE A 43 1.80 -20.97 6.83
N GLU A 44 1.10 -19.84 6.91
CA GLU A 44 0.34 -19.40 8.08
C GLU A 44 -1.06 -18.98 7.62
N SER A 45 -2.11 -19.54 8.22
CA SER A 45 -3.51 -19.26 7.82
C SER A 45 -3.77 -19.43 6.30
N ASN A 46 -3.17 -20.46 5.68
CA ASN A 46 -3.17 -20.71 4.22
C ASN A 46 -2.48 -19.64 3.35
N CYS A 47 -1.73 -18.72 3.94
CA CYS A 47 -0.91 -17.75 3.24
C CYS A 47 0.58 -18.18 3.27
N PRO A 48 1.28 -18.28 2.13
CA PRO A 48 2.71 -18.55 2.10
C PRO A 48 3.48 -17.38 2.73
N ILE A 49 4.40 -17.69 3.65
CA ILE A 49 5.25 -16.71 4.33
C ILE A 49 6.65 -16.73 3.71
N LEU A 50 6.88 -15.84 2.75
CA LEU A 50 8.11 -15.79 1.96
C LEU A 50 9.00 -14.63 2.39
N MET A 51 9.60 -14.78 3.57
CA MET A 51 10.59 -13.85 4.11
C MET A 51 11.85 -14.62 4.50
N THR A 52 13.03 -14.02 4.31
CA THR A 52 14.27 -14.62 4.82
C THR A 52 14.29 -14.58 6.36
N PRO A 53 15.10 -15.41 7.03
CA PRO A 53 15.26 -15.33 8.48
C PRO A 53 15.68 -13.93 8.95
N GLU A 54 16.56 -13.27 8.20
CA GLU A 54 17.04 -11.91 8.45
C GLU A 54 15.91 -10.88 8.35
N ASP A 55 15.07 -10.98 7.30
CA ASP A 55 13.91 -10.10 7.12
C ASP A 55 12.93 -10.27 8.28
N ARG A 56 12.70 -11.51 8.74
CA ARG A 56 11.80 -11.80 9.85
C ARG A 56 12.34 -11.28 11.19
N GLU A 57 13.63 -11.43 11.43
CA GLU A 57 14.28 -10.88 12.62
C GLU A 57 14.25 -9.35 12.63
N HIS A 58 14.51 -8.71 11.48
CA HIS A 58 14.39 -7.28 11.33
C HIS A 58 12.95 -6.81 11.58
N LEU A 59 11.95 -7.44 10.97
CA LEU A 59 10.53 -7.12 11.19
C LEU A 59 10.13 -7.26 12.66
N ASN A 60 10.54 -8.33 13.34
CA ASN A 60 10.24 -8.53 14.76
C ASN A 60 10.84 -7.41 15.64
N ARG A 61 12.09 -7.00 15.37
CA ARG A 61 12.70 -5.87 16.07
C ARG A 61 11.98 -4.56 15.77
N PHE A 62 11.63 -4.32 14.52
CA PHE A 62 10.91 -3.13 14.07
C PHE A 62 9.53 -3.02 14.72
N LEU A 63 8.76 -4.11 14.77
CA LEU A 63 7.47 -4.16 15.45
C LEU A 63 7.62 -3.95 16.96
N ALA A 64 8.65 -4.54 17.59
CA ALA A 64 8.90 -4.36 19.02
C ALA A 64 9.21 -2.90 19.38
N THR A 65 9.88 -2.15 18.52
CA THR A 65 10.19 -0.72 18.76
C THR A 65 9.00 0.20 18.48
N HIS A 66 8.05 -0.20 17.64
CA HIS A 66 6.93 0.64 17.21
C HIS A 66 5.54 0.16 17.69
N ALA A 67 5.46 -0.89 18.52
CA ALA A 67 4.21 -1.49 18.98
C ALA A 67 3.23 -0.50 19.66
N SER A 68 3.75 0.57 20.30
CA SER A 68 2.94 1.57 21.02
C SER A 68 2.26 2.61 20.12
N GLN A 69 2.58 2.63 18.83
CA GLN A 69 2.12 3.65 17.88
C GLN A 69 0.92 3.19 17.03
N THR A 70 0.56 1.91 17.10
CA THR A 70 -0.57 1.36 16.36
C THR A 70 -1.90 1.84 16.94
N VAL A 71 -2.70 2.52 16.11
CA VAL A 71 -4.08 2.84 16.48
C VAL A 71 -4.85 1.52 16.59
N PRO A 72 -5.64 1.27 17.66
CA PRO A 72 -6.31 -0.01 17.81
C PRO A 72 -7.27 -0.28 16.64
N SER A 73 -6.89 -1.21 15.76
CA SER A 73 -7.81 -1.75 14.77
C SER A 73 -8.90 -2.51 15.53
N ALA A 74 -10.16 -2.11 15.38
CA ALA A 74 -11.25 -2.94 15.85
C ALA A 74 -12.34 -2.99 14.81
N ASN A 75 -12.42 -4.16 14.18
CA ASN A 75 -13.51 -4.59 13.34
C ASN A 75 -14.77 -4.82 14.19
N SER A 76 -15.61 -3.78 14.33
CA SER A 76 -17.01 -4.01 14.65
C SER A 76 -17.91 -3.11 13.80
N ARG A 77 -18.98 -3.69 13.25
CA ARG A 77 -20.00 -2.97 12.47
C ARG A 77 -20.61 -1.80 13.27
N ILE A 78 -20.69 -1.96 14.58
CA ILE A 78 -21.18 -0.96 15.54
C ILE A 78 -20.20 0.22 15.64
N ARG A 79 -18.88 -0.03 15.68
CA ARG A 79 -17.87 1.04 15.65
C ARG A 79 -17.94 1.86 14.37
N ARG A 80 -18.24 1.27 13.21
CA ARG A 80 -18.30 2.01 11.93
C ARG A 80 -19.39 3.10 11.91
N TRP A 81 -20.44 2.96 12.72
CA TRP A 81 -21.48 3.99 12.91
C TRP A 81 -21.12 5.03 13.97
N LEU A 82 -20.29 4.67 14.94
CA LEU A 82 -19.86 5.56 16.04
C LEU A 82 -18.63 6.39 15.67
N PHE A 83 -17.78 5.89 14.77
CA PHE A 83 -16.57 6.56 14.30
C PHE A 83 -16.90 7.46 13.09
N PRO A 84 -16.36 8.69 13.06
CA PRO A 84 -16.58 9.59 11.94
C PRO A 84 -15.93 9.02 10.66
N PRO A 85 -16.46 9.37 9.47
CA PRO A 85 -15.82 9.01 8.21
C PRO A 85 -14.36 9.46 8.15
N GLY A 86 -13.52 8.70 7.43
CA GLY A 86 -12.13 9.10 7.18
C GLY A 86 -12.05 10.50 6.53
N PRO A 87 -11.01 11.30 6.82
CA PRO A 87 -10.90 12.68 6.34
C PRO A 87 -10.51 12.76 4.84
N CYS A 88 -10.03 11.67 4.24
CA CYS A 88 -9.65 11.63 2.83
C CYS A 88 -10.85 11.42 1.89
N TYR A 89 -10.84 12.13 0.78
CA TYR A 89 -11.78 11.99 -0.32
C TYR A 89 -11.07 12.31 -1.63
N ASP A 90 -11.03 11.31 -2.52
CA ASP A 90 -10.60 11.49 -3.90
C ASP A 90 -11.81 11.29 -4.82
N PRO A 91 -12.37 12.37 -5.39
CA PRO A 91 -13.53 12.28 -6.30
C PRO A 91 -13.18 11.66 -7.66
N ARG A 92 -11.90 11.63 -8.05
CA ARG A 92 -11.41 11.17 -9.36
C ARG A 92 -10.90 9.74 -9.33
N ARG A 93 -10.69 9.16 -8.15
CA ARG A 93 -10.17 7.79 -7.98
C ARG A 93 -10.97 6.73 -8.75
N PRO A 94 -12.31 6.69 -8.74
CA PRO A 94 -13.05 5.67 -9.48
C PRO A 94 -12.79 5.70 -10.99
N GLU A 95 -12.82 6.90 -11.60
CA GLU A 95 -12.56 7.09 -13.02
C GLU A 95 -11.10 6.79 -13.38
N ARG A 96 -10.16 7.26 -12.56
CA ARG A 96 -8.73 6.99 -12.72
C ARG A 96 -8.44 5.50 -12.65
N MET A 97 -9.03 4.80 -11.68
CA MET A 97 -8.86 3.36 -11.54
C MET A 97 -9.50 2.61 -12.69
N ALA A 98 -10.71 2.98 -13.12
CA ALA A 98 -11.35 2.38 -14.30
C ALA A 98 -10.49 2.51 -15.56
N ARG A 99 -9.90 3.69 -15.80
CA ARG A 99 -8.96 3.92 -16.91
C ARG A 99 -7.69 3.08 -16.77
N LEU A 100 -7.15 2.91 -15.56
CA LEU A 100 -5.99 2.05 -15.34
C LEU A 100 -6.36 0.59 -15.62
N TRP A 101 -7.49 0.12 -15.09
CA TRP A 101 -7.96 -1.25 -15.26
C TRP A 101 -8.25 -1.63 -16.70
N SER A 102 -8.77 -0.72 -17.52
CA SER A 102 -9.06 -1.00 -18.93
C SER A 102 -7.81 -1.29 -19.78
N ARG A 103 -6.61 -1.08 -19.23
CA ARG A 103 -5.33 -1.38 -19.89
C ARG A 103 -4.86 -2.81 -19.70
N PHE A 104 -5.55 -3.58 -18.86
CA PHE A 104 -5.17 -4.94 -18.47
C PHE A 104 -6.35 -5.87 -18.67
N ASP A 105 -6.07 -7.08 -19.14
CA ASP A 105 -7.07 -8.13 -19.33
C ASP A 105 -6.95 -9.20 -18.25
N SER A 106 -7.74 -10.27 -18.37
CA SER A 106 -7.72 -11.38 -17.40
C SER A 106 -6.41 -12.15 -17.36
N SER A 107 -5.59 -12.10 -18.42
CA SER A 107 -4.29 -12.77 -18.46
C SER A 107 -3.22 -11.98 -17.72
N SER A 108 -3.44 -10.68 -17.53
CA SER A 108 -2.45 -9.78 -16.93
C SER A 108 -2.19 -10.11 -15.45
N VAL A 109 -0.92 -10.03 -15.04
CA VAL A 109 -0.51 -10.20 -13.64
C VAL A 109 -0.46 -8.84 -12.95
N ILE A 110 -1.32 -8.66 -11.95
CA ILE A 110 -1.43 -7.42 -11.18
C ILE A 110 -1.14 -7.74 -9.72
N VAL A 111 -0.26 -6.93 -9.11
CA VAL A 111 0.16 -7.09 -7.71
C VAL A 111 -0.18 -5.83 -6.92
N ASP A 112 -0.86 -5.99 -5.79
CA ASP A 112 -1.12 -4.94 -4.80
C ASP A 112 -0.21 -5.16 -3.59
N VAL A 113 0.74 -4.26 -3.38
CA VAL A 113 1.74 -4.32 -2.31
C VAL A 113 1.26 -3.45 -1.16
N GLY A 114 1.26 -3.99 0.06
CA GLY A 114 0.74 -3.33 1.27
C GLY A 114 -0.79 -3.28 1.31
N ALA A 115 -1.45 -4.34 0.80
CA ALA A 115 -2.90 -4.39 0.70
C ALA A 115 -3.60 -4.48 2.08
N GLN A 116 -2.86 -4.87 3.13
CA GLN A 116 -3.39 -5.20 4.45
C GLN A 116 -4.60 -6.15 4.32
N SER A 117 -5.77 -5.73 4.80
CA SER A 117 -7.02 -6.50 4.64
C SER A 117 -7.89 -6.04 3.46
N ALA A 118 -7.45 -5.03 2.71
CA ALA A 118 -8.16 -4.53 1.55
C ALA A 118 -7.97 -5.46 0.35
N ARG A 119 -8.99 -5.54 -0.50
CA ARG A 119 -8.93 -6.25 -1.78
C ARG A 119 -9.56 -5.40 -2.85
N LEU A 120 -8.74 -4.94 -3.81
CA LEU A 120 -9.19 -4.08 -4.90
C LEU A 120 -10.01 -4.85 -5.95
N ARG A 121 -9.60 -6.07 -6.26
CA ARG A 121 -10.23 -6.99 -7.22
C ARG A 121 -9.85 -8.42 -6.88
N GLU A 122 -10.70 -9.39 -7.23
CA GLU A 122 -10.46 -10.80 -6.89
C GLU A 122 -9.24 -11.41 -7.59
N ASP A 123 -8.91 -10.93 -8.79
CA ASP A 123 -7.82 -11.45 -9.62
C ASP A 123 -6.47 -10.72 -9.43
N VAL A 124 -6.43 -9.73 -8.53
CA VAL A 124 -5.20 -9.03 -8.13
C VAL A 124 -4.51 -9.82 -7.02
N VAL A 125 -3.22 -10.09 -7.16
CA VAL A 125 -2.40 -10.76 -6.14
C VAL A 125 -2.01 -9.74 -5.07
N THR A 126 -2.26 -10.03 -3.80
CA THR A 126 -1.93 -9.13 -2.69
C THR A 126 -0.69 -9.61 -1.93
N VAL A 127 0.22 -8.67 -1.66
CA VAL A 127 1.44 -8.90 -0.87
C VAL A 127 1.45 -7.97 0.34
N ASP A 128 1.78 -8.50 1.50
CA ASP A 128 1.91 -7.71 2.72
C ASP A 128 2.99 -8.27 3.67
N LEU A 129 3.38 -7.51 4.69
CA LEU A 129 4.34 -7.95 5.71
C LEU A 129 3.72 -8.91 6.73
N ALA A 130 2.38 -9.00 6.80
CA ALA A 130 1.67 -9.86 7.74
C ALA A 130 0.48 -10.62 7.08
N PRO A 131 0.10 -11.80 7.62
CA PRO A 131 -0.91 -12.66 7.01
C PRO A 131 -2.35 -12.20 7.34
N PHE A 132 -2.76 -11.03 6.84
CA PHE A 132 -4.15 -10.57 6.99
C PHE A 132 -5.11 -11.40 6.12
N ALA A 133 -6.41 -11.39 6.45
CA ALA A 133 -7.44 -12.19 5.78
C ALA A 133 -7.60 -11.94 4.26
N GLY A 134 -6.98 -10.89 3.72
CA GLY A 134 -6.98 -10.53 2.30
C GLY A 134 -5.64 -10.71 1.59
N VAL A 135 -4.60 -11.22 2.27
CA VAL A 135 -3.22 -11.35 1.76
C VAL A 135 -3.02 -12.70 1.10
N ASP A 136 -2.46 -12.72 -0.11
CA ASP A 136 -2.17 -13.96 -0.83
C ASP A 136 -0.72 -14.43 -0.66
N VAL A 137 0.21 -13.52 -0.39
CA VAL A 137 1.62 -13.82 -0.14
C VAL A 137 2.15 -12.87 0.93
N VAL A 138 2.82 -13.38 1.96
CA VAL A 138 3.57 -12.52 2.89
C VAL A 138 5.00 -12.36 2.39
N GLY A 139 5.47 -11.12 2.31
CA GLY A 139 6.80 -10.78 1.80
C GLY A 139 7.24 -9.36 2.13
N ASN A 140 8.55 -9.11 2.05
CA ASN A 140 9.13 -7.79 2.30
C ASN A 140 9.09 -6.94 1.01
N ALA A 141 8.55 -5.73 1.05
CA ALA A 141 8.52 -4.83 -0.11
C ALA A 141 9.94 -4.38 -0.56
N HIS A 142 10.92 -4.40 0.35
CA HIS A 142 12.34 -4.17 0.03
C HIS A 142 13.00 -5.35 -0.69
N ARG A 143 12.33 -6.52 -0.71
CA ARG A 143 12.81 -7.75 -1.35
C ARG A 143 11.62 -8.62 -1.71
N LEU A 144 10.89 -8.22 -2.76
CA LEU A 144 9.64 -8.88 -3.12
C LEU A 144 9.93 -10.33 -3.51
N PRO A 145 9.21 -11.33 -2.95
CA PRO A 145 9.36 -12.75 -3.31
C PRO A 145 8.70 -13.05 -4.68
N ILE A 146 8.99 -12.20 -5.68
CA ILE A 146 8.42 -12.17 -7.01
C ILE A 146 9.58 -12.10 -8.01
N GLY A 147 9.48 -12.85 -9.10
CA GLY A 147 10.50 -12.90 -10.15
C GLY A 147 10.61 -11.61 -10.96
N ASP A 148 11.77 -11.41 -11.55
CA ASP A 148 12.04 -10.28 -12.45
C ASP A 148 11.08 -10.30 -13.64
N ASN A 149 10.70 -9.11 -14.11
CA ASN A 149 9.91 -8.93 -15.33
C ASN A 149 8.64 -9.81 -15.42
N SER A 150 7.98 -10.09 -14.30
CA SER A 150 6.86 -11.03 -14.20
C SER A 150 5.52 -10.37 -13.92
N VAL A 151 5.52 -9.06 -13.64
CA VAL A 151 4.33 -8.29 -13.24
C VAL A 151 4.01 -7.22 -14.27
N ASP A 152 2.72 -7.03 -14.55
CA ASP A 152 2.24 -6.08 -15.55
C ASP A 152 1.86 -4.73 -14.93
N LEU A 153 1.33 -4.79 -13.70
CA LEU A 153 0.94 -3.64 -12.90
C LEU A 153 1.23 -3.90 -11.42
N ILE A 154 1.92 -2.95 -10.79
CA ILE A 154 1.98 -2.82 -9.33
C ILE A 154 1.03 -1.72 -8.88
N ILE A 155 0.31 -1.98 -7.81
CA ILE A 155 -0.42 -0.98 -7.04
C ILE A 155 0.17 -0.95 -5.64
N ASN A 156 0.36 0.24 -5.09
CA ASN A 156 0.59 0.43 -3.67
C ASN A 156 -0.14 1.71 -3.24
N THR A 157 -0.91 1.62 -2.15
CA THR A 157 -1.70 2.74 -1.64
C THR A 157 -1.35 2.92 -0.17
N GLY A 158 -0.59 3.98 0.12
CA GLY A 158 -0.15 4.29 1.47
C GLY A 158 0.86 3.28 2.02
N VAL A 159 1.93 3.04 1.27
CA VAL A 159 3.00 2.08 1.64
C VAL A 159 4.35 2.76 1.77
N LEU A 160 4.70 3.61 0.80
CA LEU A 160 6.02 4.22 0.73
C LEU A 160 6.32 5.14 1.93
N GLU A 161 5.30 5.68 2.59
CA GLU A 161 5.44 6.43 3.83
C GLU A 161 5.83 5.56 5.03
N HIS A 162 5.53 4.26 5.01
CA HIS A 162 5.75 3.32 6.11
C HIS A 162 7.03 2.49 5.98
N VAL A 163 7.83 2.72 4.93
CA VAL A 163 9.10 2.03 4.70
C VAL A 163 10.30 2.94 4.96
N GLU A 164 11.38 2.37 5.52
CA GLU A 164 12.59 3.12 5.86
C GLU A 164 13.32 3.67 4.61
N ASP A 165 13.28 2.90 3.51
CA ASP A 165 13.92 3.24 2.23
C ASP A 165 12.95 3.04 1.05
N ALA A 166 12.19 4.09 0.74
CA ALA A 166 11.27 4.09 -0.39
C ALA A 166 11.98 3.97 -1.75
N ASP A 167 13.23 4.42 -1.88
CA ASP A 167 13.96 4.33 -3.14
C ASP A 167 14.31 2.86 -3.45
N SER A 168 14.65 2.06 -2.44
CA SER A 168 14.86 0.60 -2.55
C SER A 168 13.57 -0.16 -2.92
N VAL A 169 12.44 0.18 -2.28
CA VAL A 169 11.13 -0.43 -2.63
C VAL A 169 10.73 -0.12 -4.07
N VAL A 170 10.92 1.13 -4.52
CA VAL A 170 10.63 1.51 -5.91
C VAL A 170 11.60 0.84 -6.90
N ALA A 171 12.85 0.56 -6.49
CA ALA A 171 13.76 -0.25 -7.30
C ALA A 171 13.30 -1.71 -7.41
N GLU A 172 12.73 -2.30 -6.35
CA GLU A 172 12.11 -3.62 -6.41
C GLU A 172 10.88 -3.64 -7.31
N PHE A 173 10.05 -2.59 -7.27
CA PHE A 173 8.95 -2.43 -8.21
C PHE A 173 9.47 -2.42 -9.65
N HIS A 174 10.57 -1.71 -9.92
CA HIS A 174 11.20 -1.70 -11.22
C HIS A 174 11.72 -3.09 -11.63
N ARG A 175 12.32 -3.86 -10.71
CA ARG A 175 12.81 -5.21 -10.97
C ARG A 175 11.70 -6.17 -11.41
N VAL A 176 10.60 -6.21 -10.65
CA VAL A 176 9.54 -7.21 -10.88
C VAL A 176 8.61 -6.85 -12.03
N LEU A 177 8.47 -5.57 -12.37
CA LEU A 177 7.68 -5.15 -13.53
C LEU A 177 8.34 -5.60 -14.83
N ARG A 178 7.55 -6.13 -15.77
CA ARG A 178 8.00 -6.35 -17.15
C ARG A 178 8.35 -5.02 -17.83
N PRO A 179 9.22 -5.00 -18.87
CA PRO A 179 9.41 -3.82 -19.70
C PRO A 179 8.06 -3.29 -20.19
N GLY A 180 7.82 -1.98 -20.07
CA GLY A 180 6.54 -1.35 -20.38
C GLY A 180 5.44 -1.53 -19.32
N GLY A 181 5.68 -2.29 -18.24
CA GLY A 181 4.79 -2.45 -17.09
C GLY A 181 4.59 -1.15 -16.30
N LEU A 182 3.54 -1.09 -15.48
CA LEU A 182 3.14 0.11 -14.77
C LEU A 182 3.24 -0.02 -13.25
N VAL A 183 3.46 1.11 -12.58
CA VAL A 183 3.24 1.26 -11.15
C VAL A 183 2.24 2.37 -10.90
N TYR A 184 1.25 2.09 -10.03
CA TYR A 184 0.34 3.05 -9.45
C TYR A 184 0.62 3.21 -7.97
N THR A 185 0.91 4.42 -7.54
CA THR A 185 1.26 4.74 -6.16
C THR A 185 0.36 5.84 -5.64
N GLU A 186 -0.23 5.69 -4.46
CA GLU A 186 -0.83 6.78 -3.69
C GLU A 186 -0.01 6.99 -2.41
N ILE A 187 0.28 8.25 -2.07
CA ILE A 187 1.14 8.60 -0.92
C ILE A 187 0.71 9.92 -0.26
N PRO A 188 0.77 10.05 1.09
CA PRO A 188 0.40 11.25 1.82
C PRO A 188 1.37 12.41 1.60
N PHE A 189 0.83 13.63 1.70
CA PHE A 189 1.58 14.88 1.72
C PHE A 189 1.25 15.73 2.95
N MET A 190 0.06 16.34 3.03
CA MET A 190 -0.36 17.15 4.21
C MET A 190 -1.17 16.36 5.23
N GLN A 191 -1.04 15.03 5.27
CA GLN A 191 -1.66 14.22 6.31
C GLN A 191 -0.80 14.24 7.58
N GLY A 192 -1.46 14.31 8.73
CA GLY A 192 -0.80 14.22 10.04
C GLY A 192 -0.03 12.91 10.20
N TYR A 193 0.82 12.81 11.21
CA TYR A 193 1.55 11.58 11.53
C TYR A 193 0.58 10.42 11.80
N HIS A 194 0.71 9.30 11.07
CA HIS A 194 -0.19 8.14 11.16
C HIS A 194 0.57 6.80 11.05
N PRO A 195 1.32 6.42 12.09
CA PRO A 195 2.12 5.19 12.08
C PRO A 195 1.28 3.90 11.94
N ASP A 196 1.71 3.00 11.04
CA ASP A 196 1.20 1.62 10.91
C ASP A 196 2.32 0.64 10.44
N PRO A 197 3.31 0.30 11.27
CA PRO A 197 3.53 0.71 12.66
C PRO A 197 4.45 1.94 12.81
N ALA A 198 5.12 2.40 11.75
CA ALA A 198 5.93 3.61 11.73
C ALA A 198 5.56 4.47 10.51
N ASP A 199 6.02 5.72 10.46
CA ASP A 199 5.69 6.66 9.40
C ASP A 199 6.87 7.62 9.20
N PHE A 200 7.55 7.49 8.06
CA PHE A 200 8.87 8.02 7.78
C PHE A 200 8.87 9.27 6.90
N MET A 201 7.90 9.42 6.00
CA MET A 201 8.02 10.45 4.95
C MET A 201 6.71 11.00 4.40
N ARG A 202 6.84 12.23 3.89
CA ARG A 202 5.86 12.93 3.04
C ARG A 202 6.59 13.41 1.80
N LEU A 203 6.29 12.84 0.64
CA LEU A 203 6.99 13.20 -0.59
C LEU A 203 6.27 14.36 -1.30
N THR A 204 7.02 15.43 -1.60
CA THR A 204 6.59 16.48 -2.53
C THR A 204 6.62 15.96 -3.97
N TYR A 205 6.12 16.75 -4.93
CA TYR A 205 6.28 16.44 -6.36
C TYR A 205 7.75 16.24 -6.77
N SER A 206 8.66 17.05 -6.25
CA SER A 206 10.10 16.87 -6.52
C SER A 206 10.64 15.57 -5.90
N GLY A 207 10.16 15.22 -4.71
CA GLY A 207 10.46 13.94 -4.07
C GLY A 207 9.98 12.76 -4.90
N LEU A 208 8.74 12.80 -5.40
CA LEU A 208 8.17 11.78 -6.26
C LEU A 208 8.93 11.64 -7.59
N ASN A 209 9.26 12.75 -8.25
CA ASN A 209 10.10 12.73 -9.45
C ASN A 209 11.47 12.07 -9.19
N ARG A 210 12.10 12.36 -8.03
CA ARG A 210 13.38 11.75 -7.64
C ARG A 210 13.24 10.25 -7.37
N THR A 211 12.21 9.84 -6.64
CA THR A 211 11.99 8.45 -6.25
C THR A 211 11.63 7.59 -7.46
N PHE A 212 10.76 8.08 -8.35
CA PHE A 212 10.37 7.39 -9.58
C PHE A 212 11.27 7.71 -10.79
N ARG A 213 12.50 8.22 -10.58
CA ARG A 213 13.42 8.64 -11.66
C ARG A 213 13.82 7.53 -12.65
N GLN A 214 13.70 6.26 -12.25
CA GLN A 214 13.96 5.11 -13.12
C GLN A 214 12.77 4.77 -14.03
N PHE A 215 11.63 5.42 -13.80
CA PHE A 215 10.41 5.25 -14.57
C PHE A 215 10.13 6.48 -15.43
N HIS A 216 9.35 6.29 -16.49
CA HIS A 216 8.68 7.37 -17.19
C HIS A 216 7.34 7.68 -16.50
N ILE A 217 7.25 8.81 -15.78
CA ILE A 217 6.01 9.23 -15.12
C ILE A 217 5.00 9.65 -16.19
N GLU A 218 3.89 8.90 -16.33
CA GLU A 218 2.82 9.22 -17.28
C GLU A 218 1.84 10.24 -16.70
N GLU A 219 1.57 10.14 -15.40
CA GLU A 219 0.61 10.98 -14.70
C GLU A 219 1.04 11.13 -13.25
N MET A 220 1.06 12.35 -12.75
CA MET A 220 1.27 12.65 -11.34
C MET A 220 0.42 13.86 -10.98
N ASP A 221 -0.48 13.68 -10.03
CA ASP A 221 -1.41 14.74 -9.61
C ASP A 221 -1.91 14.48 -8.18
N VAL A 222 -2.76 15.36 -7.68
CA VAL A 222 -3.46 15.25 -6.40
C VAL A 222 -4.46 14.10 -6.42
N SER A 223 -4.40 13.22 -5.42
CA SER A 223 -5.45 12.24 -5.15
C SER A 223 -6.52 12.84 -4.22
N SER A 224 -6.17 13.04 -2.95
CA SER A 224 -7.05 13.72 -1.98
C SER A 224 -6.65 15.20 -1.84
N GLY A 225 -7.63 16.09 -1.93
CA GLY A 225 -7.39 17.52 -2.07
C GLY A 225 -7.06 18.28 -0.77
N PRO A 226 -6.97 19.61 -0.85
CA PRO A 226 -6.67 20.48 0.29
C PRO A 226 -7.62 20.36 1.47
N PHE A 227 -8.92 20.14 1.23
CA PHE A 227 -9.89 20.08 2.32
C PHE A 227 -9.85 18.75 3.07
N SER A 228 -9.46 17.65 2.41
CA SER A 228 -9.07 16.43 3.10
C SER A 228 -7.87 16.65 4.03
N GLY A 229 -6.86 17.38 3.57
CA GLY A 229 -5.68 17.71 4.38
C GLY A 229 -6.06 18.60 5.56
N LEU A 230 -6.87 19.63 5.32
CA LEU A 230 -7.40 20.52 6.35
C LEU A 230 -8.22 19.76 7.40
N ALA A 231 -9.15 18.89 6.96
CA ALA A 231 -9.96 18.08 7.87
C ALA A 231 -9.07 17.20 8.77
N TRP A 232 -8.03 16.58 8.19
CA TRP A 232 -7.06 15.80 8.94
C TRP A 232 -6.32 16.65 9.98
N VAL A 233 -5.73 17.77 9.57
CA VAL A 233 -4.95 18.64 10.46
C VAL A 233 -5.81 19.21 11.58
N VAL A 234 -7.01 19.71 11.27
CA VAL A 234 -7.94 20.24 12.30
C VAL A 234 -8.28 19.15 13.32
N ARG A 235 -8.51 17.93 12.84
CA ARG A 235 -8.80 16.79 13.70
C ARG A 235 -7.66 16.49 14.67
N GLU A 236 -6.43 16.44 14.17
CA GLU A 236 -5.22 16.17 14.97
C GLU A 236 -4.91 17.32 15.94
N VAL A 237 -4.98 18.58 15.49
CA VAL A 237 -4.74 19.75 16.34
C VAL A 237 -5.73 19.82 17.51
N LEU A 238 -7.01 19.57 17.26
CA LEU A 238 -8.02 19.56 18.32
C LEU A 238 -7.80 18.40 19.31
N ALA A 239 -7.35 17.25 18.81
CA ALA A 239 -7.05 16.10 19.67
C ALA A 239 -5.77 16.30 20.50
N SER A 240 -4.73 16.90 19.92
CA SER A 240 -3.41 17.06 20.54
C SER A 240 -3.37 18.05 21.70
N ILE A 241 -4.42 18.85 21.90
CA ILE A 241 -4.56 19.73 23.07
C ILE A 241 -4.71 18.89 24.37
N PHE A 242 -5.12 17.64 24.25
CA PHE A 242 -5.39 16.75 25.39
C PHE A 242 -4.22 15.79 25.63
N ASN A 243 -3.78 15.69 26.89
CA ASN A 243 -2.64 14.85 27.29
C ASN A 243 -3.01 13.40 27.67
N GLY A 244 -4.30 13.08 27.76
CA GLY A 244 -4.78 11.74 28.12
C GLY A 244 -5.20 10.95 26.88
N THR A 245 -4.82 9.68 26.77
CA THR A 245 -5.18 8.83 25.62
C THR A 245 -6.69 8.75 25.38
N GLY A 246 -7.49 8.68 26.45
CA GLY A 246 -8.94 8.68 26.38
C GLY A 246 -9.54 10.01 25.91
N THR A 247 -9.06 11.14 26.44
CA THR A 247 -9.53 12.47 26.07
C THR A 247 -9.07 12.86 24.66
N PHE A 248 -7.85 12.47 24.27
CA PHE A 248 -7.37 12.54 22.89
C PHE A 248 -8.30 11.79 21.94
N THR A 249 -8.59 10.51 22.23
CA THR A 249 -9.44 9.68 21.35
C THR A 249 -10.85 10.26 21.23
N TRP A 250 -11.43 10.72 22.33
CA TRP A 250 -12.75 11.36 22.33
C TRP A 250 -12.76 12.66 21.52
N ALA A 251 -11.78 13.54 21.74
CA ALA A 251 -11.67 14.80 21.02
C ALA A 251 -11.46 14.57 19.53
N TRP A 252 -10.61 13.61 19.16
CA TRP A 252 -10.37 13.16 17.80
C TRP A 252 -11.62 12.59 17.11
N MET A 253 -12.49 11.90 17.86
CA MET A 253 -13.79 11.45 17.34
C MET A 253 -14.75 12.62 17.11
N MET A 254 -14.90 13.51 18.09
CA MET A 254 -15.80 14.66 17.99
C MET A 254 -15.38 15.64 16.90
N SER A 255 -14.09 15.94 16.79
CA SER A 255 -13.55 16.78 15.72
C SER A 255 -13.74 16.14 14.35
N GLY A 256 -13.64 14.81 14.24
CA GLY A 256 -13.96 14.09 13.01
C GLY A 256 -15.42 14.26 12.59
N TRP A 257 -16.38 14.15 13.51
CA TRP A 257 -17.81 14.42 13.22
C TRP A 257 -18.09 15.90 12.90
N LEU A 258 -17.32 16.82 13.45
CA LEU A 258 -17.43 18.24 13.13
C LEU A 258 -16.91 18.57 11.71
N THR A 259 -15.91 17.82 11.24
CA THR A 259 -15.12 18.16 10.04
C THR A 259 -15.31 17.22 8.85
N PHE A 260 -16.01 16.08 9.00
CA PHE A 260 -16.06 15.05 7.95
C PHE A 260 -16.60 15.54 6.60
N TRP A 261 -17.42 16.60 6.60
CA TRP A 261 -18.02 17.14 5.38
C TRP A 261 -17.04 18.01 4.58
N LEU A 262 -15.99 18.56 5.21
CA LEU A 262 -15.02 19.44 4.55
C LEU A 262 -14.37 18.75 3.35
N LYS A 263 -14.00 17.47 3.49
CA LYS A 263 -13.37 16.70 2.41
C LYS A 263 -14.15 16.71 1.10
N TYR A 264 -15.47 16.83 1.12
CA TYR A 264 -16.28 16.83 -0.10
C TYR A 264 -16.11 18.11 -0.94
N LEU A 265 -15.60 19.19 -0.33
CA LEU A 265 -15.19 20.39 -1.05
C LEU A 265 -14.04 20.09 -2.03
N ASP A 266 -13.33 18.96 -1.86
CA ASP A 266 -12.29 18.52 -2.81
C ASP A 266 -12.83 18.17 -4.19
N ARG A 267 -14.15 17.97 -4.34
CA ARG A 267 -14.79 17.89 -5.66
C ARG A 267 -14.50 19.11 -6.54
N TRP A 268 -14.25 20.28 -5.94
CA TRP A 268 -13.96 21.52 -6.67
C TRP A 268 -12.49 21.90 -6.66
N THR A 269 -11.74 21.56 -5.62
CA THR A 269 -10.35 21.99 -5.47
C THR A 269 -9.38 21.05 -6.14
N VAL A 270 -9.65 19.74 -6.23
CA VAL A 270 -8.65 18.75 -6.68
C VAL A 270 -8.11 19.04 -8.09
N SER A 271 -8.89 19.68 -8.95
CA SER A 271 -8.52 20.06 -10.31
C SER A 271 -7.89 21.45 -10.45
N LYS A 272 -7.76 22.20 -9.35
CA LYS A 272 -7.21 23.57 -9.38
C LYS A 272 -5.68 23.53 -9.41
N PRO A 273 -5.03 24.43 -10.18
CA PRO A 273 -3.60 24.37 -10.48
C PRO A 273 -2.71 24.47 -9.24
N PHE A 274 -3.17 25.11 -8.16
CA PHE A 274 -2.39 25.30 -6.94
C PHE A 274 -2.71 24.31 -5.81
N SER A 275 -3.67 23.40 -6.02
CA SER A 275 -4.09 22.45 -4.97
C SER A 275 -2.98 21.50 -4.55
N HIS A 276 -2.05 21.21 -5.45
CA HIS A 276 -0.87 20.40 -5.12
C HIS A 276 -0.07 20.95 -3.93
N ARG A 277 -0.09 22.27 -3.67
CA ARG A 277 0.71 22.88 -2.60
C ARG A 277 0.27 22.53 -1.18
N VAL A 278 -0.99 22.12 -1.02
CA VAL A 278 -1.60 21.81 0.29
C VAL A 278 -2.50 20.58 0.23
N ALA A 279 -2.35 19.76 -0.80
CA ALA A 279 -3.11 18.52 -0.97
C ALA A 279 -2.88 17.56 0.19
N SER A 280 -3.90 16.77 0.52
CA SER A 280 -3.76 15.68 1.48
C SER A 280 -2.81 14.60 0.97
N SER A 281 -2.94 14.20 -0.29
CA SER A 281 -2.13 13.13 -0.89
C SER A 281 -1.98 13.31 -2.39
N TYR A 282 -1.00 12.60 -2.93
CA TYR A 282 -0.73 12.53 -4.35
C TYR A 282 -0.94 11.12 -4.87
N TYR A 283 -0.97 10.99 -6.19
CA TYR A 283 -0.76 9.71 -6.85
C TYR A 283 0.23 9.85 -8.00
N VAL A 284 0.84 8.73 -8.38
CA VAL A 284 1.74 8.59 -9.51
C VAL A 284 1.32 7.36 -10.32
N ILE A 285 1.20 7.51 -11.64
CA ILE A 285 1.22 6.43 -12.61
C ILE A 285 2.53 6.56 -13.38
N ALA A 286 3.40 5.58 -13.25
CA ALA A 286 4.69 5.56 -13.93
C ALA A 286 4.92 4.24 -14.65
N ARG A 287 5.68 4.29 -15.75
CA ARG A 287 5.95 3.16 -16.61
C ARG A 287 7.42 2.78 -16.58
N LYS A 288 7.70 1.48 -16.46
CA LYS A 288 9.04 0.93 -16.64
C LYS A 288 9.45 1.07 -18.12
N PRO A 289 10.62 1.64 -18.44
CA PRO A 289 11.12 1.72 -19.82
C PRO A 289 11.12 0.35 -20.52
N GLU A 290 11.00 0.35 -21.85
CA GLU A 290 11.03 -0.90 -22.64
C GLU A 290 12.45 -1.46 -22.81
N SER A 291 13.48 -0.68 -22.49
CA SER A 291 14.91 -0.98 -22.63
C SER A 291 15.65 -0.91 -21.30
#